data_AF-A0A1U7ED42-F1
#
_entry.id   AF-A0A1U7ED42-F1
#
_cell.length_a   1.000
_cell.length_b   1.000
_cell.length_c   1.000
_cell.angle_alpha   90.00
_cell.angle_beta   90.00
_cell.angle_gamma   90.00
#
_symmetry.space_group_name_H-M   'P 1'
#
loop_
_entity.id
_entity.type
_entity.pdbx_description
1 polymer ?
#
loop_
_entity_poly.entity_id
_entity_poly.type
_entity_poly.pdbx_seq_one_letter_code
_entity_poly.pdbx_strand_id
1 'polypeptide(L)'
;MKITNGHQHYLNNVRNSHTQSAESQKQPIQKTQQQDYVSVEISDEAKKLSQATLSSSANEKLDAIKKAIQDGNYQVSADKIASGMMDAMAEQKKDRV
;
A
#
# COMPACT_ATOMS: atom_id res chain seq x y z
N MET A 1 55.93 -7.25 -10.05
CA MET A 1 54.56 -7.78 -10.25
C MET A 1 53.57 -6.64 -10.06
N LYS A 2 52.66 -6.40 -11.02
CA LYS A 2 51.71 -5.28 -11.00
C LYS A 2 50.38 -5.74 -10.40
N ILE A 3 50.01 -5.23 -9.22
CA ILE A 3 48.69 -5.45 -8.61
C ILE A 3 47.78 -4.32 -9.11
N THR A 4 47.26 -4.42 -10.33
CA THR A 4 46.44 -3.34 -10.92
C THR A 4 45.12 -3.84 -11.51
N ASN A 5 44.79 -5.13 -11.38
CA ASN A 5 43.54 -5.68 -11.91
C ASN A 5 42.37 -5.61 -10.91
N GLY A 6 42.62 -5.75 -9.59
CA GLY A 6 41.54 -5.82 -8.60
C GLY A 6 40.64 -4.59 -8.53
N HIS A 7 41.22 -3.39 -8.64
CA HIS A 7 40.46 -2.13 -8.59
C HIS A 7 39.57 -1.95 -9.83
N GLN A 8 40.08 -2.31 -11.01
CA GLN A 8 39.28 -2.25 -12.24
C GLN A 8 38.10 -3.25 -12.22
N HIS A 9 38.31 -4.45 -11.68
CA HIS A 9 37.22 -5.41 -11.48
C HIS A 9 36.15 -4.89 -10.52
N TYR A 10 36.54 -4.24 -9.42
CA TYR A 10 35.59 -3.64 -8.49
C TYR A 10 34.74 -2.54 -9.17
N LEU A 11 35.37 -1.62 -9.88
CA LEU A 11 34.66 -0.54 -10.58
C LEU A 11 33.69 -1.07 -11.65
N ASN A 12 34.08 -2.13 -12.37
CA ASN A 12 33.22 -2.76 -13.38
C ASN A 12 32.01 -3.45 -12.75
N ASN A 13 32.18 -4.12 -11.61
CA ASN A 13 31.08 -4.79 -10.91
C ASN A 13 30.05 -3.80 -10.36
N VAL A 14 30.50 -2.65 -9.83
CA VAL A 14 29.60 -1.59 -9.33
C VAL A 14 28.81 -0.94 -10.47
N ARG A 15 29.42 -0.75 -11.65
CA ARG A 15 28.69 -0.25 -12.83
C ARG A 15 27.64 -1.25 -13.32
N ASN A 16 27.97 -2.54 -13.38
CA ASN A 16 27.07 -3.57 -13.88
C ASN A 16 25.89 -3.85 -12.94
N SER A 17 26.06 -3.73 -11.62
CA SER A 17 24.94 -3.91 -10.66
C SER A 17 23.91 -2.78 -10.73
N HIS A 18 24.35 -1.56 -11.07
CA HIS A 18 23.47 -0.42 -11.23
C HIS A 18 22.62 -0.51 -12.52
N THR A 19 23.17 -1.05 -13.61
CA THR A 19 22.44 -1.17 -14.88
C THR A 19 21.47 -2.36 -14.91
N GLN A 20 21.80 -3.48 -14.26
CA GLN A 20 20.89 -4.64 -14.18
C GLN A 20 19.60 -4.34 -13.39
N SER A 21 19.66 -3.43 -12.41
CA SER A 21 18.50 -3.03 -11.61
C SER A 21 17.48 -2.21 -12.41
N ALA A 22 17.93 -1.53 -13.48
CA ALA A 22 17.06 -0.73 -14.36
C ALA A 22 16.43 -1.57 -15.50
N GLU A 23 17.11 -2.62 -15.97
CA GLU A 23 16.63 -3.45 -17.08
C GLU A 23 15.58 -4.50 -16.65
N SER A 24 15.59 -4.93 -15.38
CA SER A 24 14.60 -5.91 -14.86
C SER A 24 13.18 -5.35 -14.70
N GLN A 25 12.94 -4.06 -14.94
CA GLN A 25 11.60 -3.45 -14.84
C GLN A 25 10.81 -3.45 -16.17
N LYS A 26 11.37 -3.99 -17.27
CA LYS A 26 10.73 -4.01 -18.60
C LYS A 26 10.09 -5.34 -19.00
N GLN A 27 9.77 -6.23 -18.05
CA GLN A 27 8.96 -7.40 -18.36
C GLN A 27 7.47 -7.02 -18.37
N PRO A 28 6.74 -7.22 -19.48
CA PRO A 28 5.30 -6.98 -19.49
C PRO A 28 4.63 -7.94 -18.52
N ILE A 29 3.90 -7.38 -17.55
CA ILE A 29 3.06 -8.10 -16.62
C ILE A 29 2.07 -8.94 -17.45
N GLN A 30 2.27 -10.26 -17.47
CA GLN A 30 1.28 -11.17 -18.04
C GLN A 30 0.00 -11.00 -17.23
N LYS A 31 -1.06 -10.49 -17.88
CA LYS A 31 -2.39 -10.38 -17.28
C LYS A 31 -2.82 -11.77 -16.83
N THR A 32 -2.84 -11.98 -15.52
CA THR A 32 -3.50 -13.11 -14.89
C THR A 32 -4.94 -13.15 -15.37
N GLN A 33 -5.34 -14.33 -15.84
CA GLN A 33 -6.69 -14.58 -16.33
C GLN A 33 -7.70 -14.19 -15.24
N GLN A 34 -8.68 -13.38 -15.63
CA GLN A 34 -9.76 -12.93 -14.76
C GLN A 34 -10.50 -14.17 -14.26
N GLN A 35 -10.47 -14.40 -12.95
CA GLN A 35 -11.37 -15.35 -12.32
C GLN A 35 -12.80 -14.83 -12.49
N ASP A 36 -13.71 -15.72 -12.90
CA ASP A 36 -15.14 -15.44 -13.02
C ASP A 36 -15.72 -15.09 -11.65
N TYR A 37 -15.71 -13.79 -11.34
CA TYR A 37 -16.38 -13.25 -10.17
C TYR A 37 -17.89 -13.34 -10.41
N VAL A 38 -18.59 -14.07 -9.55
CA VAL A 38 -20.06 -14.06 -9.53
C VAL A 38 -20.50 -12.65 -9.12
N SER A 39 -20.88 -11.85 -10.12
CA SER A 39 -21.44 -10.51 -9.91
C SER A 39 -22.84 -10.66 -9.33
N VAL A 40 -22.97 -10.44 -8.03
CA VAL A 40 -24.27 -10.33 -7.37
C VAL A 40 -24.82 -8.94 -7.67
N GLU A 41 -25.92 -8.87 -8.42
CA GLU A 41 -26.63 -7.62 -8.74
C GLU A 41 -27.23 -7.02 -7.45
N ILE A 42 -26.51 -6.07 -6.85
CA ILE A 42 -26.99 -5.33 -5.66
C ILE A 42 -27.98 -4.26 -6.15
N SER A 43 -29.18 -4.25 -5.57
CA SER A 43 -30.22 -3.24 -5.87
C SER A 43 -29.70 -1.81 -5.77
N ASP A 44 -30.10 -0.95 -6.71
CA ASP A 44 -29.71 0.47 -6.76
C ASP A 44 -30.01 1.22 -5.46
N GLU A 45 -31.06 0.81 -4.75
CA GLU A 45 -31.44 1.37 -3.45
C GLU A 45 -30.44 1.00 -2.35
N ALA A 46 -29.97 -0.24 -2.33
CA ALA A 46 -28.96 -0.70 -1.38
C ALA A 46 -27.61 0.01 -1.60
N LYS A 47 -27.26 0.26 -2.86
CA LYS A 47 -26.06 1.05 -3.21
C LYS A 47 -26.18 2.50 -2.75
N LYS A 48 -27.33 3.14 -2.97
CA LYS A 48 -27.62 4.51 -2.50
C LYS A 48 -27.60 4.61 -0.97
N LEU A 49 -28.18 3.64 -0.26
CA LEU A 49 -28.18 3.60 1.22
C LEU A 49 -26.77 3.44 1.79
N SER A 50 -25.96 2.54 1.23
CA SER A 50 -24.55 2.38 1.61
C SER A 50 -23.76 3.68 1.41
N GLN A 51 -23.94 4.32 0.26
CA GLN A 51 -23.24 5.56 -0.06
C GLN A 51 -23.66 6.73 0.84
N ALA A 52 -24.94 6.82 1.21
CA ALA A 52 -25.47 7.86 2.11
C ALA A 52 -25.00 7.67 3.58
N THR A 53 -24.93 6.43 4.05
CA THR A 53 -24.47 6.12 5.42
C THR A 53 -22.96 6.34 5.60
N LEU A 54 -22.16 6.05 4.57
CA LEU A 54 -20.72 6.33 4.55
C LEU A 54 -20.41 7.83 4.60
N SER A 55 -21.19 8.66 3.91
CA SER A 55 -20.89 10.09 3.77
C SER A 55 -21.30 10.92 4.99
N SER A 56 -22.44 10.62 5.64
CA SER A 56 -22.88 11.40 6.81
C SER A 56 -22.08 11.09 8.07
N SER A 57 -21.82 9.80 8.34
CA SER A 57 -21.14 9.38 9.58
C SER A 57 -19.62 9.59 9.57
N ALA A 58 -19.00 9.60 8.38
CA ALA A 58 -17.58 9.86 8.26
C ALA A 58 -17.23 11.32 8.51
N ASN A 59 -18.06 12.26 8.05
CA ASN A 59 -17.81 13.69 8.19
C ASN A 59 -17.83 14.14 9.66
N GLU A 60 -18.82 13.70 10.45
CA GLU A 60 -18.91 14.04 11.88
C GLU A 60 -17.71 13.53 12.68
N LYS A 61 -17.28 12.29 12.41
CA LYS A 61 -16.10 11.70 13.05
C LYS A 61 -14.82 12.44 12.67
N LEU A 62 -14.66 12.79 11.39
CA LEU A 62 -13.49 13.54 10.93
C LEU A 62 -13.40 14.92 11.58
N ASP A 63 -14.52 15.63 11.69
CA ASP A 63 -14.53 16.96 12.30
C ASP A 63 -14.28 16.91 13.81
N ALA A 64 -14.81 15.89 14.51
CA ALA A 64 -14.49 15.65 15.91
C ALA A 64 -12.99 15.37 16.12
N ILE A 65 -12.37 14.56 15.25
CA ILE A 65 -10.94 14.26 15.31
C ILE A 65 -10.11 15.52 15.04
N LYS A 66 -10.43 16.29 13.99
CA LYS A 66 -9.73 17.55 13.68
C LYS A 66 -9.77 18.50 14.86
N LYS A 67 -10.94 18.64 15.49
CA LYS A 67 -11.12 19.50 16.65
C LYS A 67 -10.29 19.01 17.85
N ALA A 68 -10.31 17.72 18.15
CA ALA A 68 -9.49 17.14 19.22
C ALA A 68 -7.98 17.35 18.99
N ILE A 69 -7.52 17.31 17.74
CA ILE A 69 -6.12 17.60 17.38
C ILE A 69 -5.80 19.08 17.59
N GLN A 70 -6.68 19.99 17.14
CA GLN A 70 -6.52 21.44 17.31
C GLN A 70 -6.49 21.84 18.79
N ASP A 71 -7.38 21.24 19.58
CA ASP A 71 -7.48 21.45 21.03
C ASP A 71 -6.32 20.78 21.81
N GLY A 72 -5.46 19.99 21.14
CA GLY A 72 -4.34 19.29 21.74
C GLY A 72 -4.72 18.07 22.59
N ASN A 73 -5.99 17.68 22.59
CA ASN A 73 -6.52 16.55 23.38
C ASN A 73 -6.52 15.21 22.61
N TYR A 74 -5.92 15.17 21.42
CA TYR A 74 -5.79 13.94 20.66
C TYR A 74 -4.58 13.13 21.14
N GLN A 75 -4.84 12.00 21.80
CA GLN A 75 -3.78 11.13 22.32
C GLN A 75 -3.31 10.12 21.28
N VAL A 76 -2.03 10.20 20.93
CA VAL A 76 -1.34 9.23 20.08
C VAL A 76 -0.64 8.20 20.97
N SER A 77 -0.95 6.91 20.78
CA SER A 77 -0.25 5.81 21.47
C SER A 77 0.42 4.88 20.47
N ALA A 78 1.63 4.42 20.81
CA ALA A 78 2.40 3.50 19.99
C ALA A 78 1.64 2.19 19.75
N ASP A 79 0.94 1.68 20.77
CA ASP A 79 0.15 0.45 20.67
C ASP A 79 -0.95 0.54 19.63
N LYS A 80 -1.69 1.67 19.58
CA LYS A 80 -2.76 1.87 18.60
C LYS A 80 -2.22 1.95 17.17
N ILE A 81 -1.05 2.54 16.99
CA ILE A 81 -0.38 2.61 15.69
C ILE A 81 0.06 1.20 15.26
N ALA A 82 0.72 0.47 16.14
CA ALA A 82 1.18 -0.88 15.86
C ALA A 82 0.03 -1.83 15.52
N SER A 83 -1.07 -1.78 16.28
CA SER A 83 -2.30 -2.53 15.97
C SER A 83 -2.83 -2.18 14.58
N GLY A 84 -2.99 -0.89 14.27
CA GLY A 84 -3.48 -0.47 12.95
C GLY A 84 -2.59 -0.91 11.79
N MET A 85 -1.26 -0.95 11.99
CA MET A 85 -0.33 -1.49 10.99
C MET A 85 -0.50 -3.00 10.79
N MET A 86 -0.64 -3.77 11.87
CA MET A 86 -0.84 -5.21 11.79
C MET A 86 -2.17 -5.56 11.13
N ASP A 87 -3.23 -4.83 11.46
CA ASP A 87 -4.55 -5.00 10.86
C ASP A 87 -4.49 -4.72 9.35
N ALA A 88 -3.86 -3.62 8.93
CA ALA A 88 -3.70 -3.30 7.50
C ALA A 88 -2.87 -4.35 6.75
N MET A 89 -1.83 -4.92 7.38
CA MET A 89 -1.05 -6.02 6.79
C MET A 89 -1.85 -7.32 6.69
N ALA A 90 -2.74 -7.59 7.64
CA ALA A 90 -3.61 -8.76 7.63
C ALA A 90 -4.68 -8.65 6.54
N GLU A 91 -5.30 -7.47 6.38
CA GLU A 91 -6.28 -7.19 5.33
C GLU A 91 -5.66 -7.41 3.93
N GLN A 92 -4.46 -6.87 3.70
CA GLN A 92 -3.72 -7.06 2.43
C GLN A 92 -3.37 -8.52 2.13
N LYS A 93 -3.15 -9.34 3.16
CA LYS A 93 -2.90 -10.79 2.99
C LYS A 93 -4.20 -11.51 2.63
N LYS A 94 -5.33 -11.10 3.18
CA LYS A 94 -6.65 -11.69 2.91
C LYS A 94 -7.13 -11.40 1.48
N ASP A 95 -6.87 -10.20 0.96
CA ASP A 95 -7.23 -9.82 -0.42
C ASP A 95 -6.33 -10.47 -1.50
N ARG A 96 -5.23 -11.14 -1.10
CA ARG A 96 -4.32 -11.86 -2.01
C ARG A 96 -4.58 -13.37 -2.08
N VAL A 97 -5.55 -13.89 -1.33
CA VAL A 97 -5.95 -15.31 -1.30
C VAL A 97 -7.29 -15.45 -2.02
#